data_AF-A0A842TIZ2-F1
#
_entry.id   AF-A0A842TIZ2-F1
#
_cell.length_a   1.000
_cell.length_b   1.000
_cell.length_c   1.000
_cell.angle_alpha   90.00
_cell.angle_beta   90.00
_cell.angle_gamma   90.00
#
_symmetry.space_group_name_H-M   'P 1'
#
loop_
_entity.id
_entity.type
_entity.pdbx_description
1 polymer ?
#
loop_
_entity_poly.entity_id
_entity_poly.type
_entity_poly.pdbx_seq_one_letter_code
_entity_poly.pdbx_strand_id
1 'polypeptide(L)'
;MMSKSTTETSPNKSVSPKKQSTNPVISLLTNRLVFFLHLFAYLAVSGLNTLIWAIASPRSIFWPFYQMFGWGFAVGLHVITYLMFNDYTEYLTKVRKSSTFNILFIYHAFLYISINVFLLIIDLLYTRALFFYYPLIFWGIAVGFHATGFFLYPATLERELKGLKKTYLDYSDKKLTSMANSKIANFWILLMHVSYYIVANIWMYAVFFLTPIGDTYTPVETTIVWGLLVGVHTFSYLLYYYVENITRIVKGFLIHLAFYGVVNGWLIYEYFTTPSNRFWPLYSLVIWGAGIFIHLFVVYKWGYFKESAVKRVKSLNPELGKYELDSKANTLAFWQWSFVAHIAIWAIGIVTIGIEFVIAGIAIGFLINPIMGWLIAVSIHGAIFFIVFKDIEGFFRTTAIIHLFVYVTTGIYLVILNAMTSAFPWSAIALGGWGIAIGLHLILAYVR
;
A
#
# COMPACT_ATOMS: atom_id res chain seq x y z
N MET A 1 -38.14 -5.53 53.97
CA MET A 1 -38.04 -4.38 53.05
C MET A 1 -36.61 -3.83 53.12
N MET A 2 -35.74 -4.24 52.20
CA MET A 2 -34.37 -3.71 52.11
C MET A 2 -34.28 -2.75 50.93
N SER A 3 -34.09 -1.48 51.24
CA SER A 3 -33.88 -0.37 50.31
C SER A 3 -32.57 -0.58 49.54
N LYS A 4 -32.67 -0.85 48.24
CA LYS A 4 -31.53 -0.84 47.32
C LYS A 4 -31.20 0.61 47.00
N SER A 5 -30.16 1.12 47.64
CA SER A 5 -29.48 2.37 47.28
C SER A 5 -28.89 2.22 45.88
N THR A 6 -29.54 2.84 44.89
CA THR A 6 -29.00 3.04 43.55
C THR A 6 -28.08 4.25 43.58
N THR A 7 -26.79 4.02 43.78
CA THR A 7 -25.75 5.01 43.57
C THR A 7 -25.60 5.24 42.07
N GLU A 8 -26.24 6.30 41.57
CA GLU A 8 -25.98 6.86 40.24
C GLU A 8 -24.53 7.35 40.17
N THR A 9 -23.63 6.51 39.64
CA THR A 9 -22.31 6.96 39.25
C THR A 9 -22.45 7.88 38.03
N SER A 10 -22.38 9.18 38.30
CA SER A 10 -22.21 10.25 37.33
C SER A 10 -21.28 9.81 36.18
N PRO A 11 -21.71 9.92 34.90
CA PRO A 11 -20.87 9.56 33.77
C PRO A 11 -19.65 10.47 33.76
N ASN A 12 -18.52 9.88 34.09
CA ASN A 12 -17.21 10.51 34.11
C ASN A 12 -16.95 11.07 32.70
N LYS A 13 -17.16 12.39 32.51
CA LYS A 13 -16.93 13.07 31.24
C LYS A 13 -15.45 12.87 30.90
N SER A 14 -15.18 11.96 29.97
CA SER A 14 -13.83 11.69 29.47
C SER A 14 -13.27 13.01 28.93
N VAL A 15 -12.32 13.59 29.66
CA VAL A 15 -11.56 14.75 29.19
C VAL A 15 -10.77 14.26 27.99
N SER A 16 -11.26 14.52 26.78
CA SER A 16 -10.54 14.14 25.57
C SER A 16 -9.15 14.77 25.63
N PRO A 17 -8.06 14.02 25.43
CA PRO A 17 -6.72 14.59 25.42
C PRO A 17 -6.73 15.79 24.48
N LYS A 18 -6.32 16.96 24.99
CA LYS A 18 -6.25 18.21 24.22
C LYS A 18 -5.32 17.94 23.05
N LYS A 19 -5.90 17.63 21.88
CA LYS A 19 -5.19 17.49 20.63
C LYS A 19 -4.41 18.79 20.46
N GLN A 20 -3.10 18.72 20.58
CA GLN A 20 -2.21 19.88 20.49
C GLN A 20 -2.52 20.55 19.14
N SER A 21 -3.26 21.66 19.18
CA SER A 21 -3.67 22.33 17.96
C SER A 21 -2.41 22.94 17.37
N THR A 22 -1.83 22.26 16.39
CA THR A 22 -0.76 22.83 15.58
C THR A 22 -1.26 24.19 15.12
N ASN A 23 -0.50 25.24 15.46
CA ASN A 23 -0.90 26.61 15.14
C ASN A 23 -1.24 26.66 13.63
N PRO A 24 -2.45 27.05 13.24
CA PRO A 24 -2.88 27.03 11.84
C PRO A 24 -1.95 27.84 10.95
N VAL A 25 -1.30 28.89 11.50
CA VAL A 25 -0.28 29.67 10.81
C VAL A 25 0.96 28.83 10.48
N ILE A 26 1.43 27.98 11.41
CA ILE A 26 2.59 27.09 11.17
C ILE A 26 2.25 26.04 10.11
N SER A 27 1.04 25.47 10.16
CA SER A 27 0.59 24.52 9.14
C SER A 27 0.50 25.17 7.76
N LEU A 28 -0.02 26.39 7.68
CA LEU A 28 -0.13 27.16 6.45
C LEU A 28 1.26 27.50 5.89
N LEU A 29 2.13 28.08 6.72
CA LEU A 29 3.50 28.44 6.34
C LEU A 29 4.29 27.24 5.84
N THR A 30 4.10 26.06 6.46
CA THR A 30 4.87 24.90 6.01
C THR A 30 4.42 24.39 4.64
N ASN A 31 3.12 24.40 4.33
CA ASN A 31 2.66 23.99 3.01
C ASN A 31 3.16 24.94 1.91
N ARG A 32 3.24 26.24 2.21
CA ARG A 32 3.81 27.24 1.30
C ARG A 32 5.30 27.01 1.06
N LEU A 33 6.07 26.86 2.14
CA LEU A 33 7.51 26.64 2.06
C LEU A 33 7.85 25.36 1.29
N VAL A 34 7.15 24.26 1.61
CA VAL A 34 7.35 22.98 0.92
C VAL A 34 7.05 23.13 -0.57
N PHE A 35 5.95 23.79 -0.95
CA PHE A 35 5.64 24.03 -2.36
C PHE A 35 6.72 24.83 -3.08
N PHE A 36 7.12 25.99 -2.55
CA PHE A 36 8.13 26.83 -3.19
C PHE A 36 9.51 26.16 -3.26
N LEU A 37 9.89 25.37 -2.25
CA LEU A 37 11.13 24.62 -2.26
C LEU A 37 11.15 23.56 -3.39
N HIS A 38 10.06 22.79 -3.54
CA HIS A 38 9.95 21.80 -4.62
C HIS A 38 9.87 22.45 -5.99
N LEU A 39 9.15 23.57 -6.13
CA LEU A 39 9.09 24.33 -7.37
C LEU A 39 10.45 24.90 -7.77
N PHE A 40 11.19 25.46 -6.82
CA PHE A 40 12.56 25.94 -7.04
C PHE A 40 13.47 24.78 -7.48
N ALA A 41 13.47 23.66 -6.75
CA ALA A 41 14.27 22.49 -7.09
C ALA A 41 13.94 21.96 -8.50
N TYR A 42 12.65 21.89 -8.83
CA TYR A 42 12.19 21.49 -10.16
C TYR A 42 12.72 22.40 -11.27
N LEU A 43 12.58 23.72 -11.12
CA LEU A 43 13.05 24.69 -12.11
C LEU A 43 14.57 24.67 -12.26
N ALA A 44 15.30 24.60 -11.13
CA ALA A 44 16.76 24.56 -11.13
C ALA A 44 17.29 23.30 -11.83
N VAL A 45 16.79 22.11 -11.46
CA VAL A 45 17.20 20.83 -12.05
C VAL A 45 16.81 20.78 -13.53
N SER A 46 15.59 21.18 -13.88
CA SER A 46 15.12 21.18 -15.27
C SER A 46 15.92 22.15 -16.15
N GLY A 47 16.22 23.35 -15.65
CA GLY A 47 17.06 24.32 -16.33
C GLY A 47 18.48 23.81 -16.56
N LEU A 48 19.09 23.18 -15.53
CA LEU A 48 20.41 22.56 -15.65
C LEU A 48 20.43 21.43 -16.69
N ASN A 49 19.46 20.51 -16.66
CA ASN A 49 19.38 19.42 -17.64
C ASN A 49 19.16 19.94 -19.06
N THR A 50 18.37 21.00 -19.22
CA THR A 50 18.20 21.69 -20.52
C THR A 50 19.51 22.25 -21.01
N LEU A 51 20.28 22.91 -20.14
CA LEU A 51 21.59 23.46 -20.47
C LEU A 51 22.58 22.35 -20.86
N ILE A 52 22.62 21.25 -20.09
CA ILE A 52 23.46 20.09 -20.40
C ILE A 52 23.10 19.52 -21.77
N TRP A 53 21.82 19.31 -22.06
CA TRP A 53 21.38 18.84 -23.38
C TRP A 53 21.78 19.79 -24.51
N ALA A 54 21.55 21.09 -24.32
CA ALA A 54 21.84 22.12 -25.34
C ALA A 54 23.32 22.20 -25.68
N ILE A 55 24.21 21.98 -24.70
CA ILE A 55 25.67 21.98 -24.89
C ILE A 55 26.15 20.63 -25.46
N ALA A 56 25.71 19.51 -24.87
CA ALA A 56 26.28 18.20 -25.17
C ALA A 56 25.70 17.57 -26.46
N SER A 57 24.42 17.82 -26.76
CA SER A 57 23.71 17.05 -27.77
C SER A 57 22.44 17.74 -28.33
N PRO A 58 22.50 19.00 -28.81
CA PRO A 58 21.31 19.77 -29.21
C PRO A 58 20.56 19.19 -30.42
N ARG A 59 21.19 18.29 -31.18
CA ARG A 59 20.57 17.57 -32.30
C ARG A 59 19.96 16.24 -31.91
N SER A 60 20.20 15.78 -30.67
CA SER A 60 19.56 14.58 -30.14
C SER A 60 18.15 14.90 -29.66
N ILE A 61 17.39 13.85 -29.40
CA ILE A 61 16.11 13.94 -28.72
C ILE A 61 16.24 14.80 -27.46
N PHE A 62 15.26 15.67 -27.21
CA PHE A 62 15.19 16.51 -26.02
C PHE A 62 14.89 15.66 -24.76
N TRP A 63 15.87 14.86 -24.34
CA TRP A 63 15.76 13.96 -23.19
C TRP A 63 15.44 14.67 -21.86
N PRO A 64 15.74 15.98 -21.63
CA PRO A 64 15.28 16.65 -20.42
C PRO A 64 13.75 16.62 -20.25
N PHE A 65 12.99 16.49 -21.34
CA PHE A 65 11.54 16.32 -21.32
C PHE A 65 11.07 15.21 -20.37
N TYR A 66 11.74 14.06 -20.33
CA TYR A 66 11.34 12.94 -19.48
C TYR A 66 11.42 13.30 -17.99
N GLN A 67 12.50 13.97 -17.60
CA GLN A 67 12.71 14.41 -16.22
C GLN A 67 11.77 15.56 -15.86
N MET A 68 11.59 16.51 -16.77
CA MET A 68 10.64 17.61 -16.61
C MET A 68 9.22 17.11 -16.39
N PHE A 69 8.74 16.14 -17.18
CA PHE A 69 7.41 15.58 -16.97
C PHE A 69 7.32 14.74 -15.70
N GLY A 70 8.30 13.86 -15.46
CA GLY A 70 8.33 13.02 -14.26
C GLY A 70 8.27 13.84 -12.97
N TRP A 71 9.12 14.87 -12.84
CA TRP A 71 9.10 15.77 -11.69
C TRP A 71 7.93 16.76 -11.74
N GLY A 72 7.52 17.17 -12.93
CA GLY A 72 6.39 18.07 -13.16
C GLY A 72 5.08 17.50 -12.62
N PHE A 73 4.87 16.17 -12.69
CA PHE A 73 3.72 15.52 -12.04
C PHE A 73 3.71 15.76 -10.52
N ALA A 74 4.86 15.59 -9.85
CA ALA A 74 4.97 15.82 -8.41
C ALA A 74 4.74 17.30 -8.05
N VAL A 75 5.30 18.22 -8.84
CA VAL A 75 5.04 19.66 -8.67
C VAL A 75 3.56 19.98 -8.84
N GLY A 76 2.89 19.41 -9.84
CA GLY A 76 1.46 19.59 -10.04
C GLY A 76 0.61 19.11 -8.86
N LEU A 77 0.96 17.98 -8.25
CA LEU A 77 0.35 17.52 -7.00
C LEU A 77 0.56 18.52 -5.85
N HIS A 78 1.76 19.10 -5.75
CA HIS A 78 2.02 20.15 -4.76
C HIS A 78 1.22 21.44 -5.06
N VAL A 79 1.03 21.82 -6.32
CA VAL A 79 0.16 22.95 -6.70
C VAL A 79 -1.27 22.69 -6.25
N ILE A 80 -1.84 21.51 -6.55
CA ILE A 80 -3.19 21.14 -6.12
C ILE A 80 -3.31 21.19 -4.60
N THR A 81 -2.33 20.62 -3.90
CA THR A 81 -2.29 20.64 -2.42
C THR A 81 -2.20 22.07 -1.90
N TYR A 82 -1.36 22.89 -2.49
CA TYR A 82 -1.20 24.29 -2.14
C TYR A 82 -2.53 25.06 -2.30
N LEU A 83 -3.19 24.93 -3.47
CA LEU A 83 -4.46 25.59 -3.75
C LEU A 83 -5.59 25.11 -2.82
N MET A 84 -5.62 23.80 -2.53
CA MET A 84 -6.63 23.17 -1.68
C MET A 84 -6.48 23.52 -0.20
N PHE A 85 -5.25 23.51 0.34
CA PHE A 85 -5.01 23.68 1.77
C PHE A 85 -4.79 25.13 2.21
N ASN A 86 -4.52 26.05 1.28
CA ASN A 86 -4.50 27.49 1.54
C ASN A 86 -5.81 28.20 1.18
N ASP A 87 -6.87 27.44 0.86
CA ASP A 87 -8.21 27.95 0.56
C ASP A 87 -8.28 28.94 -0.63
N TYR A 88 -7.35 28.82 -1.60
CA TYR A 88 -7.31 29.70 -2.78
C TYR A 88 -8.39 29.39 -3.82
N THR A 89 -8.97 28.19 -3.79
CA THR A 89 -10.01 27.78 -4.73
C THR A 89 -11.21 27.24 -3.97
N GLU A 90 -12.36 27.90 -4.11
CA GLU A 90 -13.57 27.56 -3.34
C GLU A 90 -13.99 26.09 -3.54
N TYR A 91 -13.88 25.59 -4.78
CA TYR A 91 -14.18 24.20 -5.10
C TYR A 91 -13.26 23.21 -4.36
N LEU A 92 -11.92 23.39 -4.42
CA LEU A 92 -11.01 22.47 -3.72
C LEU A 92 -11.16 22.59 -2.19
N THR A 93 -11.48 23.77 -1.68
CA THR A 93 -11.82 23.97 -0.26
C THR A 93 -13.03 23.13 0.15
N LYS A 94 -14.09 23.12 -0.67
CA LYS A 94 -15.28 22.28 -0.44
C LYS A 94 -14.92 20.79 -0.49
N VAL A 95 -14.13 20.38 -1.48
CA VAL A 95 -13.63 18.99 -1.61
C VAL A 95 -12.84 18.58 -0.37
N ARG A 96 -11.88 19.40 0.08
CA ARG A 96 -11.06 19.16 1.29
C ARG A 96 -11.92 18.90 2.53
N LYS A 97 -13.02 19.65 2.67
CA LYS A 97 -13.93 19.56 3.82
C LYS A 97 -14.91 18.38 3.75
N SER A 98 -15.05 17.74 2.59
CA SER A 98 -16.05 16.68 2.38
C SER A 98 -15.59 15.30 2.85
N SER A 99 -14.52 14.76 2.28
CA SER A 99 -13.96 13.46 2.66
C SER A 99 -12.52 13.31 2.15
N THR A 100 -11.72 12.46 2.81
CA THR A 100 -10.37 12.10 2.32
C THR A 100 -10.44 11.40 0.96
N PHE A 101 -11.50 10.63 0.70
CA PHE A 101 -11.71 9.99 -0.59
C PHE A 101 -11.85 11.01 -1.72
N ASN A 102 -12.55 12.11 -1.46
CA ASN A 102 -12.77 13.16 -2.46
C ASN A 102 -11.48 13.91 -2.80
N ILE A 103 -10.62 14.14 -1.81
CA ILE A 103 -9.27 14.68 -2.02
C ILE A 103 -8.46 13.72 -2.91
N LEU A 104 -8.48 12.42 -2.59
CA LEU A 104 -7.74 11.40 -3.33
C LEU A 104 -8.19 11.32 -4.81
N PHE A 105 -9.49 11.45 -5.07
CA PHE A 105 -10.00 11.50 -6.45
C PHE A 105 -9.40 12.65 -7.25
N ILE A 106 -9.29 13.86 -6.69
CA ILE A 106 -8.67 14.99 -7.41
C ILE A 106 -7.22 14.70 -7.77
N TYR A 107 -6.45 14.10 -6.85
CA TYR A 107 -5.06 13.71 -7.12
C TYR A 107 -4.97 12.63 -8.20
N HIS A 108 -5.81 11.59 -8.13
CA HIS A 108 -5.84 10.53 -9.13
C HIS A 108 -6.29 11.02 -10.50
N ALA A 109 -7.29 11.90 -10.56
CA ALA A 109 -7.75 12.51 -11.81
C ALA A 109 -6.65 13.34 -12.48
N PHE A 110 -5.93 14.16 -11.69
CA PHE A 110 -4.77 14.90 -12.19
C PHE A 110 -3.69 13.96 -12.73
N LEU A 111 -3.25 12.97 -11.94
CA LEU A 111 -2.22 12.02 -12.37
C LEU A 111 -2.63 11.25 -13.62
N TYR A 112 -3.88 10.78 -13.67
CA TYR A 112 -4.39 10.05 -14.82
C TYR A 112 -4.36 10.90 -16.09
N ILE A 113 -4.86 12.15 -16.03
CA ILE A 113 -4.87 13.05 -17.19
C ILE A 113 -3.43 13.37 -17.61
N SER A 114 -2.58 13.78 -16.66
CA SER A 114 -1.22 14.21 -16.95
C SER A 114 -0.34 13.09 -17.49
N ILE A 115 -0.44 11.87 -16.94
CA ILE A 115 0.32 10.72 -17.44
C ILE A 115 -0.18 10.31 -18.82
N ASN A 116 -1.49 10.24 -19.06
CA ASN A 116 -2.01 9.86 -20.38
C ASN A 116 -1.64 10.89 -21.47
N VAL A 117 -1.66 12.18 -21.16
CA VAL A 117 -1.17 13.23 -22.08
C VAL A 117 0.32 13.04 -22.37
N PHE A 118 1.12 12.77 -21.34
CA PHE A 118 2.55 12.52 -21.51
C PHE A 118 2.85 11.30 -22.36
N LEU A 119 2.17 10.18 -22.12
CA LEU A 119 2.32 8.96 -22.91
C LEU A 119 1.85 9.16 -24.34
N LEU A 120 0.75 9.89 -24.56
CA LEU A 120 0.34 10.27 -25.91
C LEU A 120 1.41 11.10 -26.63
N ILE A 121 2.07 12.04 -25.94
CA ILE A 121 3.19 12.79 -26.52
C ILE A 121 4.35 11.84 -26.86
N ILE A 122 4.69 10.90 -25.99
CA ILE A 122 5.73 9.89 -26.28
C ILE A 122 5.35 9.06 -27.50
N ASP A 123 4.09 8.60 -27.60
CA ASP A 123 3.61 7.86 -28.75
C ASP A 123 3.85 8.67 -30.03
N LEU A 124 3.36 9.91 -30.06
CA LEU A 124 3.49 10.79 -31.23
C LEU A 124 4.93 11.13 -31.61
N LEU A 125 5.86 11.15 -30.64
CA LEU A 125 7.26 11.51 -30.87
C LEU A 125 8.16 10.32 -31.25
N TYR A 126 7.92 9.13 -30.69
CA TYR A 126 8.89 8.02 -30.76
C TYR A 126 8.37 6.77 -31.44
N THR A 127 7.06 6.54 -31.45
CA THR A 127 6.53 5.24 -31.86
C THR A 127 5.40 5.40 -32.87
N ARG A 128 5.33 4.52 -33.86
CA ARG A 128 4.11 4.40 -34.69
C ARG A 128 3.02 3.56 -34.01
N ALA A 129 3.28 3.08 -32.80
CA ALA A 129 2.37 2.27 -32.00
C ALA A 129 1.69 3.16 -30.96
N LEU A 130 0.37 3.05 -30.84
CA LEU A 130 -0.41 3.85 -29.89
C LEU A 130 -0.45 3.19 -28.50
N PHE A 131 0.68 2.93 -27.84
CA PHE A 131 0.64 2.19 -26.57
C PHE A 131 -0.01 2.96 -25.41
N PHE A 132 -0.24 4.29 -25.53
CA PHE A 132 -0.94 5.07 -24.52
C PHE A 132 -2.37 4.58 -24.24
N TYR A 133 -3.03 3.87 -25.18
CA TYR A 133 -4.38 3.36 -24.94
C TYR A 133 -4.42 2.35 -23.79
N TYR A 134 -3.31 1.66 -23.49
CA TYR A 134 -3.24 0.69 -22.39
C TYR A 134 -3.52 1.38 -21.04
N PRO A 135 -2.68 2.34 -20.58
CA PRO A 135 -2.97 3.07 -19.36
C PRO A 135 -4.27 3.87 -19.44
N LEU A 136 -4.65 4.39 -20.61
CA LEU A 136 -5.92 5.09 -20.78
C LEU A 136 -7.11 4.19 -20.43
N ILE A 137 -7.20 3.00 -21.01
CA ILE A 137 -8.31 2.08 -20.77
C ILE A 137 -8.23 1.49 -19.37
N PHE A 138 -7.08 0.90 -19.00
CA PHE A 138 -6.96 0.15 -17.75
C PHE A 138 -6.99 1.04 -16.52
N TRP A 139 -6.32 2.21 -16.53
CA TRP A 139 -6.44 3.16 -15.43
C TRP A 139 -7.75 3.94 -15.51
N GLY A 140 -8.32 4.11 -16.71
CA GLY A 140 -9.64 4.73 -16.91
C GLY A 140 -10.74 4.01 -16.14
N ILE A 141 -10.68 2.68 -16.03
CA ILE A 141 -11.56 1.89 -15.16
C ILE A 141 -11.42 2.32 -13.70
N ALA A 142 -10.19 2.38 -13.18
CA ALA A 142 -9.94 2.77 -11.80
C ALA A 142 -10.41 4.21 -11.52
N VAL A 143 -10.16 5.14 -12.45
CA VAL A 143 -10.66 6.52 -12.37
C VAL A 143 -12.19 6.57 -12.43
N GLY A 144 -12.82 5.75 -13.26
CA GLY A 144 -14.27 5.60 -13.32
C GLY A 144 -14.85 5.20 -11.96
N PHE A 145 -14.26 4.21 -11.29
CA PHE A 145 -14.65 3.83 -9.93
C PHE A 145 -14.43 4.93 -8.90
N HIS A 146 -13.31 5.64 -8.99
CA HIS A 146 -13.09 6.78 -8.11
C HIS A 146 -14.12 7.89 -8.34
N ALA A 147 -14.50 8.16 -9.59
CA ALA A 147 -15.51 9.15 -9.93
C ALA A 147 -16.90 8.71 -9.43
N THR A 148 -17.31 7.47 -9.68
CA THR A 148 -18.57 6.94 -9.15
C THR A 148 -18.60 6.97 -7.63
N GLY A 149 -17.49 6.55 -6.99
CA GLY A 149 -17.31 6.67 -5.56
C GLY A 149 -17.46 8.12 -5.10
N PHE A 150 -16.82 9.08 -5.78
CA PHE A 150 -16.82 10.50 -5.41
C PHE A 150 -18.24 11.07 -5.35
N PHE A 151 -19.09 10.73 -6.33
CA PHE A 151 -20.47 11.21 -6.39
C PHE A 151 -21.41 10.46 -5.44
N LEU A 152 -21.23 9.14 -5.27
CA LEU A 152 -22.14 8.29 -4.50
C LEU A 152 -21.73 8.11 -3.02
N TYR A 153 -20.53 8.53 -2.62
CA TYR A 153 -20.00 8.28 -1.28
C TYR A 153 -20.92 8.79 -0.16
N PRO A 154 -21.43 10.05 -0.20
CA PRO A 154 -22.22 10.57 0.91
C PRO A 154 -23.51 9.78 1.16
N ALA A 155 -24.27 9.49 0.10
CA ALA A 155 -25.50 8.72 0.19
C ALA A 155 -25.25 7.27 0.64
N THR A 156 -24.17 6.65 0.15
CA THR A 156 -23.78 5.29 0.56
C THR A 156 -23.38 5.26 2.03
N LEU A 157 -22.62 6.26 2.50
CA LEU A 157 -22.20 6.38 3.89
C LEU A 157 -23.38 6.54 4.83
N GLU A 158 -24.33 7.42 4.49
CA GLU A 158 -25.55 7.62 5.28
C GLU A 158 -26.37 6.32 5.42
N ARG A 159 -26.56 5.60 4.30
CA ARG A 159 -27.29 4.33 4.28
C ARG A 159 -26.63 3.28 5.18
N GLU A 160 -25.31 3.10 5.06
CA GLU A 160 -24.57 2.14 5.88
C GLU A 160 -24.58 2.54 7.37
N LEU A 161 -24.44 3.83 7.68
CA LEU A 161 -24.53 4.34 9.05
C LEU A 161 -25.89 4.04 9.68
N LYS A 162 -27.00 4.24 8.95
CA LYS A 162 -28.35 3.93 9.43
C LYS A 162 -28.51 2.45 9.78
N GLY A 163 -27.98 1.55 8.95
CA GLY A 163 -28.01 0.10 9.21
C GLY A 163 -27.15 -0.30 10.40
N LEU A 164 -25.94 0.25 10.51
CA LEU A 164 -25.03 -0.03 11.62
C LEU A 164 -25.57 0.52 12.95
N LYS A 165 -26.18 1.72 12.97
CA LYS A 165 -26.81 2.29 14.18
C LYS A 165 -27.93 1.40 14.72
N LYS A 166 -28.71 0.75 13.85
CA LYS A 166 -29.76 -0.19 14.26
C LYS A 166 -29.20 -1.45 14.93
N THR A 167 -28.02 -1.89 14.51
CA THR A 167 -27.41 -3.16 14.95
C THR A 167 -26.50 -2.98 16.16
N TYR A 168 -25.80 -1.84 16.24
CA TYR A 168 -24.75 -1.58 17.22
C TYR A 168 -25.05 -0.30 18.02
N LEU A 169 -26.09 -0.36 18.86
CA LEU A 169 -26.59 0.79 19.63
C LEU A 169 -25.54 1.40 20.58
N ASP A 170 -24.64 0.58 21.12
CA ASP A 170 -23.62 1.00 22.09
C ASP A 170 -22.35 1.57 21.46
N TYR A 171 -22.26 1.59 20.11
CA TYR A 171 -21.07 2.05 19.42
C TYR A 171 -21.11 3.56 19.19
N SER A 172 -19.96 4.22 19.40
CA SER A 172 -19.83 5.64 19.11
C SER A 172 -19.97 5.94 17.62
N ASP A 173 -20.46 7.13 17.26
CA ASP A 173 -20.58 7.58 15.87
C ASP A 173 -19.26 7.48 15.10
N LYS A 174 -18.13 7.79 15.75
CA LYS A 174 -16.78 7.67 15.19
C LYS A 174 -16.48 6.22 14.75
N LYS A 175 -16.83 5.25 15.60
CA LYS A 175 -16.64 3.82 15.32
C LYS A 175 -17.55 3.36 14.19
N LEU A 176 -18.82 3.72 14.23
CA LEU A 176 -19.79 3.38 13.19
C LEU A 176 -19.38 3.96 11.83
N THR A 177 -18.91 5.21 11.80
CA THR A 177 -18.39 5.88 10.60
C THR A 177 -17.17 5.14 10.05
N SER A 178 -16.23 4.73 10.91
CA SER A 178 -15.07 3.95 10.49
C SER A 178 -15.47 2.59 9.90
N MET A 179 -16.43 1.90 10.51
CA MET A 179 -16.95 0.62 10.00
C MET A 179 -17.65 0.79 8.64
N ALA A 180 -18.51 1.81 8.51
CA ALA A 180 -19.18 2.12 7.26
C ALA A 180 -18.17 2.45 6.15
N ASN A 181 -17.21 3.35 6.41
CA ASN A 181 -16.14 3.68 5.46
C ASN A 181 -15.34 2.45 5.01
N SER A 182 -14.97 1.58 5.95
CA SER A 182 -14.25 0.34 5.65
C SER A 182 -15.07 -0.57 4.73
N LYS A 183 -16.36 -0.78 5.03
CA LYS A 183 -17.26 -1.61 4.23
C LYS A 183 -17.47 -1.05 2.82
N ILE A 184 -17.68 0.25 2.70
CA ILE A 184 -17.88 0.95 1.42
C ILE A 184 -16.60 0.88 0.58
N ALA A 185 -15.44 1.17 1.16
CA ALA A 185 -14.16 1.11 0.46
C ALA A 185 -13.89 -0.31 -0.08
N ASN A 186 -14.08 -1.34 0.74
CA ASN A 186 -13.88 -2.73 0.31
C ASN A 186 -14.88 -3.18 -0.76
N PHE A 187 -16.11 -2.67 -0.73
CA PHE A 187 -17.09 -2.91 -1.81
C PHE A 187 -16.61 -2.32 -3.14
N TRP A 188 -16.15 -1.07 -3.14
CA TRP A 188 -15.64 -0.43 -4.36
C TRP A 188 -14.36 -1.08 -4.88
N ILE A 189 -13.47 -1.51 -3.98
CA ILE A 189 -12.29 -2.30 -4.34
C ILE A 189 -12.71 -3.61 -5.01
N LEU A 190 -13.68 -4.34 -4.44
CA LEU A 190 -14.19 -5.57 -5.04
C LEU A 190 -14.75 -5.33 -6.44
N LEU A 191 -15.59 -4.30 -6.59
CA LEU A 191 -16.20 -3.97 -7.88
C LEU A 191 -15.13 -3.59 -8.93
N MET A 192 -14.09 -2.87 -8.51
CA MET A 192 -12.93 -2.58 -9.35
C MET A 192 -12.20 -3.85 -9.81
N HIS A 193 -11.96 -4.82 -8.93
CA HIS A 193 -11.33 -6.10 -9.31
C HIS A 193 -12.19 -6.88 -10.30
N VAL A 194 -13.50 -6.94 -10.08
CA VAL A 194 -14.45 -7.60 -10.98
C VAL A 194 -14.45 -6.94 -12.36
N SER A 195 -14.53 -5.61 -12.42
CA SER A 195 -14.51 -4.89 -13.70
C SER A 195 -13.17 -4.97 -14.41
N TYR A 196 -12.06 -4.89 -13.67
CA TYR A 196 -10.72 -5.09 -14.24
C TYR A 196 -10.60 -6.49 -14.84
N TYR A 197 -11.06 -7.52 -14.13
CA TYR A 197 -11.13 -8.88 -14.64
C TYR A 197 -11.94 -8.97 -15.93
N ILE A 198 -13.16 -8.42 -15.96
CA ILE A 198 -14.00 -8.46 -17.16
C ILE A 198 -13.30 -7.78 -18.35
N VAL A 199 -12.80 -6.55 -18.17
CA VAL A 199 -12.18 -5.79 -19.27
C VAL A 199 -10.86 -6.42 -19.72
N ALA A 200 -10.02 -6.86 -18.79
CA ALA A 200 -8.76 -7.53 -19.11
C ALA A 200 -8.99 -8.82 -19.89
N ASN A 201 -10.04 -9.60 -19.56
CA ASN A 201 -10.39 -10.79 -20.33
C ASN A 201 -10.94 -10.43 -21.71
N ILE A 202 -11.90 -9.51 -21.82
CA ILE A 202 -12.41 -9.06 -23.13
C ILE A 202 -11.25 -8.59 -24.02
N TRP A 203 -10.33 -7.81 -23.46
CA TRP A 203 -9.13 -7.35 -24.15
C TRP A 203 -8.23 -8.51 -24.58
N MET A 204 -7.90 -9.41 -23.66
CA MET A 204 -7.04 -10.57 -23.92
C MET A 204 -7.61 -11.45 -25.03
N TYR A 205 -8.92 -11.75 -24.99
CA TYR A 205 -9.59 -12.51 -26.05
C TYR A 205 -9.65 -11.72 -27.36
N ALA A 206 -9.91 -10.41 -27.33
CA ALA A 206 -9.90 -9.59 -28.54
C ALA A 206 -8.51 -9.59 -29.21
N VAL A 207 -7.44 -9.38 -28.44
CA VAL A 207 -6.06 -9.47 -28.94
C VAL A 207 -5.78 -10.88 -29.47
N PHE A 208 -6.18 -11.91 -28.74
CA PHE A 208 -6.02 -13.30 -29.15
C PHE A 208 -6.72 -13.62 -30.48
N PHE A 209 -7.95 -13.13 -30.71
CA PHE A 209 -8.63 -13.35 -31.99
C PHE A 209 -8.04 -12.52 -33.13
N LEU A 210 -7.44 -11.36 -32.83
CA LEU A 210 -6.85 -10.46 -33.82
C LEU A 210 -5.38 -10.78 -34.15
N THR A 211 -4.71 -11.58 -33.32
CA THR A 211 -3.32 -11.97 -33.51
C THR A 211 -3.22 -13.49 -33.56
N PRO A 212 -2.75 -14.10 -34.66
CA PRO A 212 -2.58 -15.55 -34.75
C PRO A 212 -1.39 -15.97 -33.87
N ILE A 213 -1.60 -16.04 -32.56
CA ILE A 213 -0.66 -16.57 -31.58
C ILE A 213 -0.97 -18.07 -31.45
N GLY A 214 0.05 -18.91 -31.64
CA GLY A 214 -0.08 -20.35 -31.90
C GLY A 214 -0.68 -21.22 -30.79
N ASP A 215 -0.94 -20.70 -29.58
CA ASP A 215 -1.48 -21.50 -28.47
C ASP A 215 -2.74 -20.88 -27.85
N THR A 216 -3.90 -21.42 -28.25
CA THR A 216 -5.25 -21.13 -27.71
C THR A 216 -5.42 -21.49 -26.24
N TYR A 217 -4.52 -22.30 -25.70
CA TYR A 217 -4.63 -22.86 -24.35
C TYR A 217 -4.33 -21.82 -23.25
N THR A 218 -3.44 -20.86 -23.55
CA THR A 218 -2.92 -19.90 -22.56
C THR A 218 -3.91 -18.82 -22.07
N PRO A 219 -4.84 -18.26 -22.89
CA PRO A 219 -5.76 -17.24 -22.41
C PRO A 219 -6.86 -17.80 -21.51
N VAL A 220 -7.40 -18.98 -21.83
CA VAL A 220 -8.48 -19.63 -21.06
C VAL A 220 -7.99 -19.98 -19.66
N GLU A 221 -6.81 -20.59 -19.58
CA GLU A 221 -6.12 -20.89 -18.34
C GLU A 221 -5.90 -19.63 -17.49
N THR A 222 -5.36 -18.57 -18.10
CA THR A 222 -5.16 -17.28 -17.43
C THR A 222 -6.50 -16.71 -16.92
N THR A 223 -7.57 -16.73 -17.73
CA THR A 223 -8.92 -16.30 -17.33
C THR A 223 -9.38 -17.06 -16.09
N ILE A 224 -9.25 -18.37 -16.05
CA ILE A 224 -9.71 -19.20 -14.93
C ILE A 224 -8.98 -18.82 -13.64
N VAL A 225 -7.65 -18.65 -13.68
CA VAL A 225 -6.85 -18.25 -12.51
C VAL A 225 -7.31 -16.92 -11.96
N TRP A 226 -7.37 -15.90 -12.82
CA TRP A 226 -7.80 -14.57 -12.39
C TRP A 226 -9.25 -14.60 -11.88
N GLY A 227 -10.11 -15.42 -12.47
CA GLY A 227 -11.49 -15.63 -12.03
C GLY A 227 -11.56 -16.24 -10.63
N LEU A 228 -10.72 -17.24 -10.34
CA LEU A 228 -10.61 -17.82 -9.00
C LEU A 228 -10.11 -16.79 -7.97
N LEU A 229 -9.12 -15.95 -8.32
CA LEU A 229 -8.64 -14.88 -7.45
C LEU A 229 -9.74 -13.84 -7.15
N VAL A 230 -10.52 -13.43 -8.16
CA VAL A 230 -11.70 -12.58 -7.96
C VAL A 230 -12.74 -13.27 -7.06
N GLY A 231 -12.90 -14.58 -7.21
CA GLY A 231 -13.71 -15.41 -6.33
C GLY A 231 -13.25 -15.34 -4.87
N VAL A 232 -11.94 -15.43 -4.61
CA VAL A 232 -11.38 -15.29 -3.26
C VAL A 232 -11.59 -13.87 -2.70
N HIS A 233 -11.45 -12.82 -3.51
CA HIS A 233 -11.77 -11.45 -3.08
C HIS A 233 -13.26 -11.29 -2.73
N THR A 234 -14.15 -11.87 -3.53
CA THR A 234 -15.60 -11.87 -3.27
C THR A 234 -15.92 -12.61 -1.98
N PHE A 235 -15.37 -13.81 -1.81
CA PHE A 235 -15.48 -14.59 -0.58
C PHE A 235 -14.97 -13.80 0.63
N SER A 236 -13.82 -13.13 0.50
CA SER A 236 -13.23 -12.30 1.56
C SER A 236 -14.16 -11.17 1.99
N TYR A 237 -14.76 -10.46 1.02
CA TYR A 237 -15.72 -9.39 1.29
C TYR A 237 -16.95 -9.91 2.02
N LEU A 238 -17.53 -11.02 1.54
CA LEU A 238 -18.70 -11.64 2.16
C LEU A 238 -18.40 -12.10 3.59
N LEU A 239 -17.28 -12.80 3.77
CA LEU A 239 -16.84 -13.30 5.07
C LEU A 239 -16.62 -12.15 6.06
N TYR A 240 -15.93 -11.07 5.66
CA TYR A 240 -15.64 -9.95 6.56
C TYR A 240 -16.87 -9.16 6.98
N TYR A 241 -17.82 -8.91 6.07
CA TYR A 241 -18.90 -7.96 6.31
C TYR A 241 -20.28 -8.57 6.53
N TYR A 242 -20.49 -9.86 6.23
CA TYR A 242 -21.80 -10.50 6.35
C TYR A 242 -21.81 -11.70 7.31
N VAL A 243 -20.64 -12.21 7.72
CA VAL A 243 -20.54 -13.34 8.66
C VAL A 243 -20.09 -12.85 10.04
N GLU A 244 -21.02 -12.45 10.90
CA GLU A 244 -20.69 -11.79 12.18
C GLU A 244 -20.22 -12.74 13.29
N ASN A 245 -20.58 -14.03 13.21
CA ASN A 245 -20.27 -15.03 14.23
C ASN A 245 -18.81 -15.52 14.24
N ILE A 246 -17.99 -15.12 13.25
CA ILE A 246 -16.58 -15.52 13.16
C ILE A 246 -15.68 -14.34 13.58
N THR A 247 -14.70 -14.60 14.44
CA THR A 247 -13.75 -13.55 14.87
C THR A 247 -12.85 -13.08 13.73
N ARG A 248 -12.41 -11.82 13.77
CA ARG A 248 -11.60 -11.20 12.71
C ARG A 248 -10.35 -12.01 12.31
N ILE A 249 -9.69 -12.64 13.28
CA ILE A 249 -8.45 -13.39 13.06
C ILE A 249 -8.75 -14.72 12.37
N VAL A 250 -9.83 -15.40 12.76
CA VAL A 250 -10.29 -16.61 12.07
C VAL A 250 -10.70 -16.28 10.63
N LYS A 251 -11.38 -15.15 10.38
CA LYS A 251 -11.68 -14.70 9.01
C LYS A 251 -10.41 -14.51 8.19
N GLY A 252 -9.41 -13.84 8.77
CA GLY A 252 -8.09 -13.67 8.15
C GLY A 252 -7.45 -15.01 7.78
N PHE A 253 -7.45 -15.99 8.69
CA PHE A 253 -6.94 -17.33 8.42
C PHE A 253 -7.69 -18.04 7.28
N LEU A 254 -9.03 -18.03 7.30
CA LEU A 254 -9.84 -18.66 6.25
C LEU A 254 -9.59 -18.07 4.86
N ILE A 255 -9.34 -16.76 4.77
CA ILE A 255 -9.00 -16.10 3.51
C ILE A 255 -7.63 -16.54 3.00
N HIS A 256 -6.62 -16.58 3.87
CA HIS A 256 -5.28 -17.07 3.47
C HIS A 256 -5.34 -18.55 3.07
N LEU A 257 -6.15 -19.35 3.76
CA LEU A 257 -6.37 -20.76 3.41
C LEU A 257 -7.04 -20.89 2.02
N ALA A 258 -8.02 -20.04 1.70
CA ALA A 258 -8.63 -20.00 0.38
C ALA A 258 -7.61 -19.61 -0.71
N PHE A 259 -6.79 -18.59 -0.47
CA PHE A 259 -5.69 -18.23 -1.37
C PHE A 259 -4.69 -19.36 -1.55
N TYR A 260 -4.31 -20.04 -0.46
CA TYR A 260 -3.41 -21.19 -0.50
C TYR A 260 -3.97 -22.31 -1.38
N GLY A 261 -5.24 -22.67 -1.19
CA GLY A 261 -5.89 -23.71 -1.98
C GLY A 261 -6.00 -23.35 -3.46
N VAL A 262 -6.43 -22.13 -3.78
CA VAL A 262 -6.58 -21.65 -5.17
C VAL A 262 -5.24 -21.59 -5.88
N VAL A 263 -4.24 -20.94 -5.29
CA VAL A 263 -2.93 -20.75 -5.91
C VAL A 263 -2.23 -22.10 -6.07
N ASN A 264 -2.15 -22.93 -5.02
CA ASN A 264 -1.47 -24.21 -5.15
C ASN A 264 -2.24 -25.21 -6.03
N GLY A 265 -3.57 -25.19 -6.02
CA GLY A 265 -4.37 -25.97 -6.96
C GLY A 265 -4.05 -25.61 -8.40
N TRP A 266 -3.89 -24.32 -8.70
CA TRP A 266 -3.45 -23.85 -10.01
C TRP A 266 -2.04 -24.32 -10.37
N LEU A 267 -1.05 -24.12 -9.48
CA LEU A 267 0.34 -24.51 -9.78
C LEU A 267 0.48 -26.03 -9.98
N ILE A 268 -0.28 -26.83 -9.23
CA ILE A 268 -0.33 -28.29 -9.42
C ILE A 268 -0.94 -28.64 -10.79
N TYR A 269 -2.03 -27.99 -11.17
CA TYR A 269 -2.63 -28.16 -12.48
C TYR A 269 -1.65 -27.78 -13.60
N GLU A 270 -1.01 -26.61 -13.51
CA GLU A 270 0.00 -26.13 -14.47
C GLU A 270 1.18 -27.10 -14.61
N TYR A 271 1.62 -27.70 -13.50
CA TYR A 271 2.64 -28.75 -13.53
C TYR A 271 2.18 -29.98 -14.33
N PHE A 272 0.92 -30.40 -14.20
CA PHE A 272 0.41 -31.57 -14.95
C PHE A 272 0.13 -31.27 -16.43
N THR A 273 -0.16 -30.01 -16.79
CA THR A 273 -0.36 -29.61 -18.19
C THR A 273 0.95 -29.28 -18.90
N THR A 274 1.95 -28.82 -18.15
CA THR A 274 3.30 -28.54 -18.65
C THR A 274 4.33 -29.30 -17.82
N PRO A 275 4.40 -30.65 -17.94
CA PRO A 275 5.27 -31.45 -17.11
C PRO A 275 6.72 -31.04 -17.27
N SER A 276 7.36 -30.76 -16.14
CA SER A 276 8.81 -30.68 -16.05
C SER A 276 9.34 -31.86 -15.26
N ASN A 277 10.65 -32.08 -15.35
CA ASN A 277 11.35 -33.11 -14.60
C ASN A 277 11.33 -32.88 -13.07
N ARG A 278 10.76 -31.77 -12.59
CA ARG A 278 10.74 -31.40 -11.17
C ARG A 278 9.36 -30.91 -10.76
N PHE A 279 8.83 -31.43 -9.66
CA PHE A 279 7.59 -30.94 -9.06
C PHE A 279 7.80 -29.58 -8.38
N TRP A 280 7.97 -28.53 -9.18
CA TRP A 280 8.18 -27.16 -8.73
C TRP A 280 7.04 -26.57 -7.87
N PRO A 281 5.76 -27.03 -7.92
CA PRO A 281 4.74 -26.57 -6.98
C PRO A 281 5.07 -26.85 -5.51
N LEU A 282 5.97 -27.81 -5.23
CA LEU A 282 6.45 -28.11 -3.88
C LEU A 282 6.94 -26.86 -3.14
N TYR A 283 7.62 -25.94 -3.83
CA TYR A 283 8.15 -24.73 -3.21
C TYR A 283 7.06 -23.80 -2.69
N SER A 284 6.03 -23.56 -3.51
CA SER A 284 4.87 -22.77 -3.10
C SER A 284 4.11 -23.47 -1.97
N LEU A 285 3.89 -24.78 -2.10
CA LEU A 285 3.19 -25.60 -1.10
C LEU A 285 3.86 -25.52 0.28
N VAL A 286 5.20 -25.63 0.32
CA VAL A 286 5.98 -25.58 1.56
C VAL A 286 6.02 -24.18 2.15
N ILE A 287 6.39 -23.17 1.36
CA ILE A 287 6.55 -21.79 1.87
C ILE A 287 5.21 -21.23 2.33
N TRP A 288 4.17 -21.34 1.52
CA TRP A 288 2.85 -20.84 1.89
C TRP A 288 2.19 -21.73 2.95
N GLY A 289 2.44 -23.04 2.93
CA GLY A 289 1.95 -23.97 3.95
C GLY A 289 2.49 -23.62 5.34
N ALA A 290 3.76 -23.24 5.44
CA ALA A 290 4.33 -22.68 6.67
C ALA A 290 3.61 -21.39 7.08
N GLY A 291 3.29 -20.50 6.13
CA GLY A 291 2.47 -19.31 6.37
C GLY A 291 1.09 -19.64 6.96
N ILE A 292 0.39 -20.64 6.40
CA ILE A 292 -0.91 -21.12 6.91
C ILE A 292 -0.78 -21.66 8.33
N PHE A 293 0.25 -22.46 8.61
CA PHE A 293 0.52 -22.97 9.95
C PHE A 293 0.76 -21.84 10.97
N ILE A 294 1.54 -20.82 10.58
CA ILE A 294 1.77 -19.62 11.40
C ILE A 294 0.44 -18.89 11.68
N HIS A 295 -0.41 -18.71 10.67
CA HIS A 295 -1.73 -18.10 10.88
C HIS A 295 -2.61 -18.92 11.82
N LEU A 296 -2.63 -20.24 11.69
CA LEU A 296 -3.37 -21.13 12.59
C LEU A 296 -2.86 -21.02 14.03
N PHE A 297 -1.54 -20.98 14.22
CA PHE A 297 -0.93 -20.73 15.52
C PHE A 297 -1.37 -19.39 16.12
N VAL A 298 -1.41 -18.33 15.31
CA VAL A 298 -1.89 -17.00 15.75
C VAL A 298 -3.36 -17.02 16.12
N VAL A 299 -4.22 -17.70 15.36
CA VAL A 299 -5.64 -17.90 15.72
C VAL A 299 -5.74 -18.58 17.10
N TYR A 300 -4.99 -19.66 17.31
CA TYR A 300 -5.01 -20.43 18.54
C TYR A 300 -4.49 -19.65 19.76
N LYS A 301 -3.46 -18.80 19.56
CA LYS A 301 -2.81 -18.01 20.62
C LYS A 301 -3.29 -16.56 20.69
N TRP A 302 -4.32 -16.18 19.93
CA TRP A 302 -4.74 -14.78 19.82
C TRP A 302 -5.08 -14.13 21.17
N GLY A 303 -5.75 -14.85 22.07
CA GLY A 303 -6.12 -14.33 23.39
C GLY A 303 -4.90 -13.87 24.19
N TYR A 304 -3.84 -14.69 24.23
CA TYR A 304 -2.58 -14.37 24.90
C TYR A 304 -1.89 -13.14 24.28
N PHE A 305 -1.85 -13.08 22.95
CA PHE A 305 -1.24 -11.96 22.22
C PHE A 305 -1.99 -10.66 22.44
N LYS A 306 -3.31 -10.71 22.37
CA LYS A 306 -4.17 -9.56 22.60
C LYS A 306 -4.01 -9.05 24.04
N GLU A 307 -4.01 -9.93 25.03
CA GLU A 307 -3.86 -9.52 26.44
C GLU A 307 -2.52 -8.83 26.70
N SER A 308 -1.43 -9.39 26.18
CA SER A 308 -0.10 -8.77 26.27
C SER A 308 -0.08 -7.38 25.62
N ALA A 309 -0.66 -7.24 24.44
CA ALA A 309 -0.75 -5.96 23.74
C ALA A 309 -1.63 -4.95 24.50
N VAL A 310 -2.74 -5.38 25.10
CA VAL A 310 -3.60 -4.52 25.93
C VAL A 310 -2.83 -3.99 27.15
N LYS A 311 -2.12 -4.87 27.88
CA LYS A 311 -1.29 -4.46 29.03
C LYS A 311 -0.27 -3.41 28.61
N ARG A 312 0.40 -3.63 27.47
CA ARG A 312 1.40 -2.70 26.95
C ARG A 312 0.80 -1.35 26.55
N VAL A 313 -0.23 -1.33 25.72
CA VAL A 313 -0.86 -0.08 25.27
C VAL A 313 -1.41 0.69 26.47
N LYS A 314 -2.03 0.01 27.45
CA LYS A 314 -2.53 0.63 28.68
C LYS A 314 -1.41 1.23 29.52
N SER A 315 -0.23 0.62 29.56
CA SER A 315 0.94 1.19 30.28
C SER A 315 1.50 2.45 29.63
N LEU A 316 1.39 2.57 28.30
CA LEU A 316 1.85 3.75 27.55
C LEU A 316 0.82 4.87 27.54
N ASN A 317 -0.47 4.53 27.55
CA ASN A 317 -1.58 5.46 27.45
C ASN A 317 -2.71 5.05 28.42
N PRO A 318 -2.55 5.27 29.74
CA PRO A 318 -3.51 4.82 30.76
C PRO A 318 -4.89 5.47 30.66
N GLU A 319 -4.99 6.60 29.96
CA GLU A 319 -6.20 7.40 29.76
C GLU A 319 -7.09 6.91 28.61
N LEU A 320 -6.64 5.95 27.79
CA LEU A 320 -7.42 5.46 26.66
C LEU A 320 -8.70 4.77 27.11
N GLY A 321 -9.82 5.14 26.49
CA GLY A 321 -11.08 4.44 26.63
C GLY A 321 -10.98 3.00 26.12
N LYS A 322 -11.85 2.11 26.63
CA LYS A 322 -11.85 0.66 26.30
C LYS A 322 -11.73 0.37 24.81
N TYR A 323 -12.49 1.09 23.98
CA TYR A 323 -12.48 0.90 22.53
C TYR A 323 -11.14 1.30 21.88
N GLU A 324 -10.59 2.46 22.23
CA GLU A 324 -9.33 2.95 21.67
C GLU A 324 -8.15 2.08 22.12
N LEU A 325 -8.18 1.64 23.38
CA LEU A 325 -7.26 0.66 23.94
C LEU A 325 -7.32 -0.67 23.17
N ASP A 326 -8.51 -1.24 22.97
CA ASP A 326 -8.68 -2.48 22.19
C ASP A 326 -8.18 -2.32 20.74
N SER A 327 -8.46 -1.17 20.11
CA SER A 327 -8.04 -0.89 18.73
C SER A 327 -6.52 -0.79 18.60
N LYS A 328 -5.86 0.01 19.46
CA LYS A 328 -4.40 0.12 19.49
C LYS A 328 -3.75 -1.23 19.85
N ALA A 329 -4.32 -1.98 20.80
CA ALA A 329 -3.81 -3.29 21.18
C ALA A 329 -3.91 -4.32 20.04
N ASN A 330 -5.04 -4.37 19.32
CA ASN A 330 -5.18 -5.24 18.15
C ASN A 330 -4.17 -4.86 17.05
N THR A 331 -3.94 -3.55 16.85
CA THR A 331 -2.96 -3.04 15.87
C THR A 331 -1.54 -3.45 16.26
N LEU A 332 -1.17 -3.28 17.54
CA LEU A 332 0.13 -3.70 18.07
C LEU A 332 0.33 -5.21 17.95
N ALA A 333 -0.66 -6.00 18.38
CA ALA A 333 -0.61 -7.45 18.26
C ALA A 333 -0.43 -7.86 16.78
N PHE A 334 -1.22 -7.29 15.87
CA PHE A 334 -1.11 -7.57 14.43
C PHE A 334 0.31 -7.29 13.91
N TRP A 335 0.88 -6.12 14.17
CA TRP A 335 2.21 -5.77 13.65
C TRP A 335 3.33 -6.57 14.30
N GLN A 336 3.22 -6.89 15.59
CA GLN A 336 4.16 -7.78 16.27
C GLN A 336 4.18 -9.16 15.60
N TRP A 337 3.01 -9.75 15.34
CA TRP A 337 2.92 -11.06 14.72
C TRP A 337 3.28 -11.05 13.24
N SER A 338 2.86 -10.03 12.50
CA SER A 338 3.25 -9.85 11.11
C SER A 338 4.77 -9.79 10.98
N PHE A 339 5.46 -9.03 11.84
CA PHE A 339 6.92 -8.94 11.82
C PHE A 339 7.61 -10.30 12.07
N VAL A 340 7.18 -11.02 13.12
CA VAL A 340 7.72 -12.36 13.42
C VAL A 340 7.45 -13.36 12.29
N ALA A 341 6.23 -13.33 11.72
CA ALA A 341 5.86 -14.20 10.60
C ALA A 341 6.73 -13.93 9.36
N HIS A 342 6.98 -12.65 9.03
CA HIS A 342 7.84 -12.30 7.90
C HIS A 342 9.29 -12.76 8.11
N ILE A 343 9.83 -12.69 9.32
CA ILE A 343 11.17 -13.25 9.63
C ILE A 343 11.18 -14.77 9.43
N ALA A 344 10.15 -15.47 9.89
CA ALA A 344 10.06 -16.93 9.74
C ALA A 344 9.94 -17.34 8.26
N ILE A 345 9.04 -16.70 7.51
CA ILE A 345 8.86 -16.96 6.08
C ILE A 345 10.13 -16.61 5.31
N TRP A 346 10.84 -15.54 5.70
CA TRP A 346 12.13 -15.17 5.13
C TRP A 346 13.20 -16.25 5.32
N ALA A 347 13.35 -16.76 6.54
CA ALA A 347 14.31 -17.82 6.82
C ALA A 347 14.01 -19.08 5.99
N ILE A 348 12.74 -19.50 5.94
CA ILE A 348 12.29 -20.66 5.15
C ILE A 348 12.50 -20.40 3.65
N GLY A 349 12.16 -19.21 3.17
CA GLY A 349 12.29 -18.80 1.77
C GLY A 349 13.75 -18.83 1.30
N ILE A 350 14.68 -18.28 2.08
CA ILE A 350 16.12 -18.32 1.75
C ILE A 350 16.63 -19.75 1.65
N VAL A 351 16.29 -20.61 2.62
CA VAL A 351 16.70 -22.02 2.59
C VAL A 351 16.15 -22.69 1.33
N THR A 352 14.89 -22.44 1.01
CA THR A 352 14.23 -23.04 -0.16
C THR A 352 14.87 -22.57 -1.48
N ILE A 353 15.14 -21.27 -1.62
CA ILE A 353 15.81 -20.70 -2.80
C ILE A 353 17.26 -21.22 -2.89
N GLY A 354 17.96 -21.34 -1.75
CA GLY A 354 19.32 -21.88 -1.71
C GLY A 354 19.38 -23.34 -2.17
N ILE A 355 18.42 -24.16 -1.76
CA ILE A 355 18.26 -25.54 -2.26
C ILE A 355 18.02 -25.53 -3.78
N GLU A 356 17.10 -24.70 -4.29
CA GLU A 356 16.87 -24.61 -5.73
C GLU A 356 18.11 -24.15 -6.49
N PHE A 357 18.89 -23.21 -5.95
CA PHE A 357 20.14 -22.78 -6.59
C PHE A 357 21.13 -23.93 -6.74
N VAL A 358 21.28 -24.75 -5.69
CA VAL A 358 22.13 -25.96 -5.73
C VAL A 358 21.62 -26.94 -6.78
N ILE A 359 20.32 -27.20 -6.83
CA ILE A 359 19.71 -28.14 -7.78
C ILE A 359 19.78 -27.61 -9.23
N ALA A 360 19.67 -26.31 -9.43
CA ALA A 360 19.76 -25.64 -10.73
C ALA A 360 21.21 -25.36 -11.19
N GLY A 361 22.22 -25.64 -10.36
CA GLY A 361 23.62 -25.31 -10.66
C GLY A 361 23.89 -23.81 -10.68
N ILE A 362 23.05 -23.00 -10.04
CA ILE A 362 23.26 -21.56 -9.89
C ILE A 362 24.25 -21.33 -8.76
N ALA A 363 25.25 -20.47 -8.99
CA ALA A 363 26.24 -20.14 -7.97
C ALA A 363 25.56 -19.60 -6.70
N ILE A 364 25.85 -20.22 -5.54
CA ILE A 364 25.22 -19.87 -4.25
C ILE A 364 25.47 -18.40 -3.86
N GLY A 365 26.54 -17.79 -4.38
CA GLY A 365 26.81 -16.36 -4.20
C GLY A 365 25.67 -15.44 -4.69
N PHE A 366 24.87 -15.87 -5.68
CA PHE A 366 23.70 -15.10 -6.13
C PHE A 366 22.55 -15.07 -5.12
N LEU A 367 22.55 -15.96 -4.10
CA LEU A 367 21.54 -16.00 -3.05
C LEU A 367 21.51 -14.70 -2.24
N ILE A 368 22.59 -13.92 -2.27
CA ILE A 368 22.65 -12.62 -1.60
C ILE A 368 21.59 -11.63 -2.13
N ASN A 369 21.20 -11.72 -3.40
CA ASN A 369 20.17 -10.85 -3.98
C ASN A 369 18.80 -11.07 -3.32
N PRO A 370 18.21 -12.29 -3.30
CA PRO A 370 16.97 -12.53 -2.59
C PRO A 370 17.10 -12.32 -1.07
N ILE A 371 18.24 -12.67 -0.45
CA ILE A 371 18.49 -12.39 0.97
C ILE A 371 18.31 -10.90 1.28
N MET A 372 19.00 -10.03 0.51
CA MET A 372 19.00 -8.59 0.74
C MET A 372 17.67 -7.94 0.32
N GLY A 373 17.08 -8.37 -0.79
CA GLY A 373 15.76 -7.89 -1.22
C GLY A 373 14.69 -8.13 -0.15
N TRP A 374 14.69 -9.30 0.46
CA TRP A 374 13.78 -9.59 1.56
C TRP A 374 14.17 -8.91 2.87
N LEU A 375 15.47 -8.74 3.17
CA LEU A 375 15.92 -8.02 4.37
C LEU A 375 15.41 -6.56 4.37
N ILE A 376 15.36 -5.92 3.20
CA ILE A 376 14.73 -4.60 3.02
C ILE A 376 13.24 -4.67 3.41
N ALA A 377 12.50 -5.67 2.91
CA ALA A 377 11.08 -5.86 3.23
C ALA A 377 10.82 -6.14 4.73
N VAL A 378 11.67 -6.96 5.36
CA VAL A 378 11.63 -7.23 6.81
C VAL A 378 11.94 -5.96 7.59
N SER A 379 12.86 -5.12 7.11
CA SER A 379 13.20 -3.85 7.74
C SER A 379 12.07 -2.82 7.64
N ILE A 380 11.34 -2.78 6.53
CA ILE A 380 10.09 -1.98 6.43
C ILE A 380 9.07 -2.45 7.48
N HIS A 381 8.87 -3.77 7.60
CA HIS A 381 7.97 -4.32 8.62
C HIS A 381 8.44 -4.00 10.04
N GLY A 382 9.74 -4.12 10.30
CA GLY A 382 10.36 -3.76 11.58
C GLY A 382 10.17 -2.28 11.92
N ALA A 383 10.28 -1.39 10.94
CA ALA A 383 10.01 0.03 11.11
C ALA A 383 8.56 0.29 11.52
N ILE A 384 7.60 -0.30 10.81
CA ILE A 384 6.17 -0.13 11.13
C ILE A 384 5.83 -0.72 12.50
N PHE A 385 6.36 -1.91 12.81
CA PHE A 385 6.24 -2.49 14.14
C PHE A 385 6.81 -1.56 15.21
N PHE A 386 8.00 -0.99 15.00
CA PHE A 386 8.62 -0.06 15.93
C PHE A 386 7.78 1.21 16.13
N ILE A 387 7.25 1.79 15.05
CA ILE A 387 6.34 2.94 15.09
C ILE A 387 5.12 2.65 15.95
N VAL A 388 4.45 1.51 15.72
CA VAL A 388 3.25 1.11 16.47
C VAL A 388 3.60 0.76 17.93
N PHE A 389 4.73 0.09 18.16
CA PHE A 389 5.20 -0.31 19.48
C PHE A 389 5.58 0.88 20.38
N LYS A 390 6.13 1.94 19.78
CA LYS A 390 6.50 3.18 20.45
C LYS A 390 5.42 4.26 20.39
N ASP A 391 4.27 3.95 19.79
CA ASP A 391 3.15 4.88 19.58
C ASP A 391 3.61 6.20 18.95
N ILE A 392 4.48 6.10 17.94
CA ILE A 392 5.07 7.26 17.27
C ILE A 392 4.03 7.86 16.33
N GLU A 393 3.55 9.04 16.69
CA GLU A 393 2.62 9.81 15.88
C GLU A 393 3.34 10.85 15.01
N GLY A 394 2.66 11.28 13.95
CA GLY A 394 3.13 12.33 13.05
C GLY A 394 3.78 11.78 11.78
N PHE A 395 3.38 12.36 10.65
CA PHE A 395 3.80 11.94 9.31
C PHE A 395 5.33 11.94 9.17
N PHE A 396 6.01 13.04 9.50
CA PHE A 396 7.45 13.18 9.31
C PHE A 396 8.28 12.23 10.18
N ARG A 397 7.87 11.98 11.43
CA ARG A 397 8.55 11.01 12.31
C ARG A 397 8.39 9.59 11.78
N THR A 398 7.16 9.24 11.39
CA THR A 398 6.84 7.94 10.80
C THR A 398 7.64 7.70 9.52
N THR A 399 7.64 8.67 8.60
CA THR A 399 8.38 8.54 7.34
C THR A 399 9.88 8.50 7.58
N ALA A 400 10.44 9.33 8.47
CA ALA A 400 11.87 9.30 8.79
C ALA A 400 12.32 7.91 9.30
N ILE A 401 11.52 7.27 10.15
CA ILE A 401 11.82 5.92 10.66
C ILE A 401 11.77 4.87 9.56
N ILE A 402 10.73 4.88 8.72
CA ILE A 402 10.62 3.94 7.59
C ILE A 402 11.81 4.10 6.65
N HIS A 403 12.12 5.34 6.27
CA HIS A 403 13.26 5.64 5.41
C HIS A 403 14.57 5.18 6.04
N LEU A 404 14.80 5.44 7.33
CA LEU A 404 16.02 5.00 8.02
C LEU A 404 16.22 3.49 7.91
N PHE A 405 15.19 2.69 8.18
CA PHE A 405 15.26 1.23 8.08
C PHE A 405 15.50 0.73 6.64
N VAL A 406 14.80 1.33 5.67
CA VAL A 406 14.97 0.99 4.23
C VAL A 406 16.37 1.36 3.75
N TYR A 407 16.85 2.55 4.08
CA TYR A 407 18.10 3.05 3.54
C TYR A 407 19.32 2.35 4.12
N VAL A 408 19.31 2.00 5.41
CA VAL A 408 20.40 1.21 6.00
C VAL A 408 20.53 -0.13 5.28
N THR A 409 19.42 -0.85 5.10
CA THR A 409 19.45 -2.17 4.45
C THR A 409 19.74 -2.10 2.96
N THR A 410 19.15 -1.14 2.25
CA THR A 410 19.41 -0.96 0.82
C THR A 410 20.82 -0.44 0.57
N GLY A 411 21.37 0.40 1.45
CA GLY A 411 22.75 0.85 1.37
C GLY A 411 23.76 -0.29 1.51
N ILE A 412 23.55 -1.19 2.47
CA ILE A 412 24.33 -2.43 2.60
C ILE A 412 24.23 -3.26 1.31
N TYR A 413 23.02 -3.40 0.74
CA TYR A 413 22.83 -4.15 -0.50
C TYR A 413 23.59 -3.54 -1.68
N LEU A 414 23.55 -2.23 -1.86
CA LEU A 414 24.28 -1.53 -2.93
C LEU A 414 25.80 -1.67 -2.77
N VAL A 415 26.31 -1.66 -1.54
CA VAL A 415 27.74 -1.92 -1.28
C VAL A 415 28.12 -3.34 -1.69
N ILE A 416 27.29 -4.33 -1.34
CA ILE A 416 27.50 -5.73 -1.73
C ILE A 416 27.45 -5.89 -3.26
N LEU A 417 26.43 -5.33 -3.91
CA LEU A 417 26.32 -5.37 -5.37
C LEU A 417 27.55 -4.77 -6.04
N ASN A 418 28.04 -3.63 -5.54
CA ASN A 418 29.25 -3.01 -6.08
C ASN A 418 30.53 -3.84 -5.82
N ALA A 419 30.60 -4.58 -4.72
CA ALA A 419 31.69 -5.52 -4.50
C ALA A 419 31.62 -6.73 -5.45
N MET A 420 30.42 -7.09 -5.91
CA MET A 420 30.19 -8.22 -6.82
C MET A 420 30.29 -7.84 -8.30
N THR A 421 29.91 -6.62 -8.67
CA THR A 421 29.94 -6.14 -10.05
C THR A 421 31.07 -5.15 -10.23
N SER A 422 32.01 -5.44 -11.14
CA SER A 422 33.12 -4.55 -11.49
C SER A 422 32.70 -3.27 -12.23
N ALA A 423 31.41 -2.91 -12.22
CA ALA A 423 30.85 -1.80 -12.98
C ALA A 423 30.36 -0.68 -12.05
N PHE A 424 30.66 0.56 -12.47
CA PHE A 424 30.21 1.90 -12.06
C PHE A 424 29.73 2.12 -10.60
N PRO A 425 30.24 3.14 -9.87
CA PRO A 425 29.98 3.35 -8.45
C PRO A 425 28.60 3.97 -8.16
N TRP A 426 27.52 3.33 -8.61
CA TRP A 426 26.14 3.73 -8.29
C TRP A 426 25.92 3.87 -6.78
N SER A 427 26.64 3.09 -5.95
CA SER A 427 26.56 3.18 -4.50
C SER A 427 26.95 4.55 -3.95
N ALA A 428 28.01 5.21 -4.42
CA ALA A 428 28.46 6.46 -3.79
C ALA A 428 27.46 7.60 -4.01
N ILE A 429 26.94 7.74 -5.23
CA ILE A 429 25.95 8.78 -5.58
C ILE A 429 24.60 8.45 -4.94
N ALA A 430 24.16 7.19 -4.98
CA ALA A 430 22.90 6.78 -4.34
C ALA A 430 22.97 6.92 -2.81
N LEU A 431 24.05 6.47 -2.17
CA LEU A 431 24.27 6.61 -0.73
C LEU A 431 24.37 8.08 -0.31
N GLY A 432 25.07 8.92 -1.08
CA GLY A 432 25.15 10.36 -0.82
C GLY A 432 23.80 11.05 -0.94
N GLY A 433 23.06 10.81 -2.02
CA GLY A 433 21.71 11.35 -2.22
C GLY A 433 20.72 10.88 -1.15
N TRP A 434 20.79 9.61 -0.76
CA TRP A 434 19.93 9.06 0.29
C TRP A 434 20.29 9.58 1.67
N GLY A 435 21.59 9.71 1.99
CA GLY A 435 22.04 10.30 3.24
C GLY A 435 21.52 11.73 3.43
N ILE A 436 21.58 12.55 2.38
CA ILE A 436 20.99 13.90 2.37
C ILE A 436 19.47 13.83 2.58
N ALA A 437 18.77 12.93 1.87
CA ALA A 437 17.32 12.77 2.02
C ALA A 437 16.90 12.36 3.44
N ILE A 438 17.66 11.48 4.11
CA ILE A 438 17.46 11.09 5.52
C ILE A 438 17.69 12.29 6.43
N GLY A 439 18.81 13.00 6.24
CA GLY A 439 19.14 14.18 7.04
C GLY A 439 18.00 15.20 7.01
N LEU A 440 17.46 15.48 5.81
CA LEU A 440 16.29 16.34 5.64
C LEU A 440 15.04 15.79 6.36
N HIS A 441 14.74 14.50 6.24
CA HIS A 441 13.60 13.89 6.94
C HIS A 441 13.73 13.98 8.46
N LEU A 442 14.93 13.73 9.01
CA LEU A 442 15.20 13.84 10.44
C LEU A 442 15.06 15.29 10.92
N ILE A 443 15.63 16.25 10.19
CA ILE A 443 15.47 17.68 10.50
C ILE A 443 13.98 18.04 10.51
N LEU A 444 13.22 17.68 9.48
CA LEU A 444 11.77 17.95 9.41
C LEU A 444 10.96 17.25 10.51
N ALA A 445 11.42 16.09 11.00
CA ALA A 445 10.76 15.32 12.05
C ALA A 445 10.96 15.89 13.47
N TYR A 446 12.03 16.65 13.70
CA TYR A 446 12.42 17.15 15.03
C TYR A 446 12.41 18.68 15.17
N VAL A 447 12.37 19.44 14.07
CA VAL A 447 12.25 20.91 14.10
C VAL A 447 10.77 21.36 14.23
N ARG A 448 9.82 20.43 14.10
CA ARG A 448 8.38 20.62 14.37
C ARG A 448 7.99 20.01 15.71
#